data_AF-A0A4U1EWW4-F1
#
_entry.id   AF-A0A4U1EWW4-F1
#
_cell.length_a   1.000
_cell.length_b   1.000
_cell.length_c   1.000
_cell.angle_alpha   90.00
_cell.angle_beta   90.00
_cell.angle_gamma   90.00
#
_symmetry.space_group_name_H-M   'P 1'
#
loop_
_entity.id
_entity.type
_entity.pdbx_description
1 polymer ?
#
loop_
_entity_poly.entity_id
_entity_poly.type
_entity_poly.pdbx_seq_one_letter_code
_entity_poly.pdbx_strand_id
1 'polypeptide(L)'
;MQRSPQEARPESRTPPSAPSTTPTPAWAAADGSEAAEPIGGLQEYYYELCMEKSQEIKPFILHILQEVDEEIEQGLAGITLNVAGNCHLMPVERVTGEDFWILCRILKNNPYINGLDVRYNLIGDVGASCATELLQKQHNLIYLNLMFNDIGPEGGELIAKALHKNTTLKHLRMTGNKIENKGGMFFAAVLQINSSLEKLDLGDCDLGMQSVIAFATVLTQNQTIKGLNLNRPILYGEQAYSDLIHMGRLKSDNTDVEPFVVDGHVYLAEVSNGLKRHYYWTPGYGEACSPSSNAGLTLVPVGQYL
;
A
#
# COMPACT_ATOMS: atom_id res chain seq x y z
N MET A 1 -67.59 19.02 14.53
CA MET A 1 -67.07 17.66 14.28
C MET A 1 -66.22 17.67 13.02
N GLN A 2 -64.97 17.23 13.20
CA GLN A 2 -64.00 16.71 12.23
C GLN A 2 -63.62 17.56 10.99
N ARG A 3 -62.46 18.25 11.13
CA ARG A 3 -61.53 18.57 10.03
C ARG A 3 -60.68 17.32 9.75
N SER A 4 -60.50 16.99 8.48
CA SER A 4 -59.63 15.90 8.02
C SER A 4 -58.14 16.24 8.22
N PRO A 5 -57.25 15.26 8.45
CA PRO A 5 -55.84 15.50 8.76
C PRO A 5 -54.98 15.65 7.50
N GLN A 6 -54.06 16.62 7.50
CA GLN A 6 -52.91 16.67 6.61
C GLN A 6 -51.92 15.56 6.99
N GLU A 7 -51.61 14.66 6.05
CA GLU A 7 -50.49 13.73 6.17
C GLU A 7 -49.16 14.50 6.10
N ALA A 8 -48.42 14.46 7.21
CA ALA A 8 -47.05 14.96 7.29
C ALA A 8 -46.08 13.90 6.75
N ARG A 9 -45.21 14.30 5.81
CA ARG A 9 -44.05 13.51 5.36
C ARG A 9 -43.08 13.29 6.53
N PRO A 10 -42.45 12.10 6.67
CA PRO A 10 -41.39 11.92 7.65
C PRO A 10 -40.09 12.59 7.16
N GLU A 11 -39.58 13.53 7.94
CA GLU A 11 -38.25 14.10 7.76
C GLU A 11 -37.18 13.03 7.99
N SER A 12 -36.28 12.86 7.01
CA SER A 12 -35.10 12.00 7.08
C SER A 12 -34.11 12.55 8.12
N ARG A 13 -34.13 11.98 9.32
CA ARG A 13 -33.09 12.22 10.33
C ARG A 13 -31.82 11.47 9.93
N THR A 14 -30.86 12.17 9.37
CA THR A 14 -29.46 11.74 9.35
C THR A 14 -28.93 11.67 10.79
N PRO A 15 -28.36 10.53 11.25
CA PRO A 15 -27.73 10.49 12.56
C PRO A 15 -26.46 11.36 12.56
N PRO A 16 -26.12 12.03 13.69
CA PRO A 16 -24.92 12.83 13.77
C PRO A 16 -23.67 11.93 13.69
N SER A 17 -22.68 12.39 12.92
CA SER A 17 -21.35 11.80 12.85
C SER A 17 -20.73 11.73 14.25
N ALA A 18 -20.49 10.51 14.74
CA ALA A 18 -19.70 10.30 15.95
C ALA A 18 -18.25 10.76 15.70
N PRO A 19 -17.61 11.49 16.63
CA PRO A 19 -16.19 11.79 16.51
C PRO A 19 -15.40 10.48 16.64
N SER A 20 -14.69 10.10 15.59
CA SER A 20 -13.74 8.98 15.60
C SER A 20 -12.46 9.42 16.31
N THR A 21 -12.51 9.51 17.63
CA THR A 21 -11.30 9.55 18.46
C THR A 21 -10.97 8.11 18.84
N THR A 22 -10.13 7.45 18.04
CA THR A 22 -9.39 6.28 18.53
C THR A 22 -8.55 6.73 19.74
N PRO A 23 -8.69 6.09 20.90
CA PRO A 23 -7.87 6.44 22.05
C PRO A 23 -6.41 6.12 21.73
N THR A 24 -5.52 7.09 21.95
CA THR A 24 -4.08 6.84 22.02
C THR A 24 -3.86 5.72 23.04
N PRO A 25 -3.15 4.62 22.71
CA PRO A 25 -2.89 3.55 23.66
C PRO A 25 -2.26 4.12 24.92
N ALA A 26 -2.56 3.55 26.10
CA ALA A 26 -2.08 4.07 27.38
C ALA A 26 -0.54 4.14 27.48
N TRP A 27 0.17 3.28 26.74
CA TRP A 27 1.63 3.32 26.62
C TRP A 27 2.15 4.41 25.67
N ALA A 28 1.32 4.92 24.76
CA ALA A 28 1.63 5.95 23.77
C ALA A 28 1.19 7.36 24.21
N ALA A 29 0.61 7.51 25.42
CA ALA A 29 0.15 8.79 25.92
C ALA A 29 1.32 9.77 26.13
N ALA A 30 1.34 10.83 25.31
CA ALA A 30 2.14 12.06 25.42
C ALA A 30 3.40 11.97 26.30
N ASP A 31 4.43 11.29 25.79
CA ASP A 31 5.80 11.46 26.29
C ASP A 31 6.32 12.83 25.84
N GLY A 32 5.97 13.86 26.62
CA GLY A 32 6.66 15.16 26.64
C GLY A 32 8.05 15.09 27.30
N SER A 33 8.47 13.89 27.69
CA SER A 33 9.81 13.58 28.16
C SER A 33 10.76 13.47 26.95
N GLU A 34 11.63 14.48 26.79
CA GLU A 34 12.94 14.28 26.15
C GLU A 34 13.69 13.23 26.97
N ALA A 35 13.43 11.95 26.70
CA ALA A 35 14.25 10.86 27.22
C ALA A 35 15.71 11.19 26.89
N ALA A 36 16.53 11.23 27.94
CA ALA A 36 17.95 11.54 27.86
C ALA A 36 18.62 10.72 26.75
N GLU A 37 19.57 11.34 26.04
CA GLU A 37 20.36 10.63 25.04
C GLU A 37 20.98 9.38 25.69
N PRO A 38 20.84 8.18 25.07
CA PRO A 38 21.38 6.97 25.64
C PRO A 38 22.90 7.10 25.75
N ILE A 39 23.45 6.67 26.89
CA ILE A 39 24.89 6.73 27.16
C ILE A 39 25.63 5.52 26.52
N GLY A 40 24.89 4.60 25.87
CA GLY A 40 25.39 3.35 25.29
C GLY A 40 24.86 3.04 23.88
N GLY A 41 25.17 1.83 23.39
CA GLY A 41 24.72 1.32 22.08
C GLY A 41 23.20 1.11 21.99
N LEU A 42 22.70 0.88 20.78
CA LEU A 42 21.28 0.62 20.50
C LEU A 42 20.76 -0.61 21.24
N GLN A 43 21.59 -1.64 21.41
CA GLN A 43 21.25 -2.84 22.15
C GLN A 43 20.95 -2.51 23.63
N GLU A 44 21.82 -1.73 24.27
CA GLU A 44 21.66 -1.33 25.67
C GLU A 44 20.44 -0.44 25.83
N TYR A 45 20.23 0.51 24.91
CA TYR A 45 19.05 1.36 24.94
C TYR A 45 17.73 0.59 24.78
N TYR A 46 17.70 -0.43 23.92
CA TYR A 46 16.54 -1.33 23.81
C TYR A 46 16.29 -2.09 25.10
N TYR A 47 17.34 -2.63 25.72
CA TYR A 47 17.23 -3.35 26.98
C TYR A 47 16.64 -2.45 28.08
N GLU A 48 17.15 -1.22 28.23
CA GLU A 48 16.66 -0.26 29.20
C GLU A 48 15.19 0.12 28.99
N LEU A 49 14.79 0.41 27.74
CA LEU A 49 13.40 0.76 27.41
C LEU A 49 12.43 -0.39 27.64
N CYS A 50 12.84 -1.63 27.30
CA CYS A 50 12.04 -2.82 27.60
C CYS A 50 11.80 -2.96 29.11
N MET A 51 12.85 -2.75 29.92
CA MET A 51 12.71 -2.79 31.38
C MET A 51 11.84 -1.66 31.93
N GLU A 52 12.00 -0.43 31.44
CA GLU A 52 11.20 0.73 31.84
C GLU A 52 9.70 0.50 31.56
N LYS A 53 9.37 -0.03 30.38
CA LYS A 53 7.98 -0.27 29.97
C LYS A 53 7.43 -1.63 30.39
N SER A 54 8.20 -2.42 31.13
CA SER A 54 7.84 -3.80 31.51
C SER A 54 7.48 -4.68 30.30
N GLN A 55 8.15 -4.47 29.17
CA GLN A 55 7.98 -5.23 27.94
C GLN A 55 8.90 -6.46 27.95
N GLU A 56 8.41 -7.59 27.44
CA GLU A 56 9.24 -8.77 27.23
C GLU A 56 10.38 -8.47 26.26
N ILE A 57 11.60 -8.78 26.68
CA ILE A 57 12.79 -8.60 25.86
C ILE A 57 12.83 -9.72 24.83
N LYS A 58 12.78 -9.36 23.54
CA LYS A 58 12.89 -10.33 22.44
C LYS A 58 14.37 -10.57 22.12
N PRO A 59 14.91 -11.79 22.35
CA PRO A 59 16.35 -12.03 22.19
C PRO A 59 16.86 -11.79 20.76
N PHE A 60 16.03 -12.02 19.75
CA PHE A 60 16.42 -11.79 18.36
C PHE A 60 16.57 -10.29 18.04
N ILE A 61 15.77 -9.42 18.65
CA ILE A 61 15.91 -7.96 18.47
C ILE A 61 17.22 -7.49 19.10
N LEU A 62 17.55 -7.99 20.30
CA LEU A 62 18.85 -7.70 20.95
C LEU A 62 20.02 -8.08 20.04
N HIS A 63 19.98 -9.28 19.45
CA HIS A 63 21.04 -9.75 18.57
C HIS A 63 21.20 -8.86 17.33
N ILE A 64 20.09 -8.50 16.68
CA ILE A 64 20.12 -7.60 15.52
C ILE A 64 20.69 -6.23 15.91
N LEU A 65 20.28 -5.69 17.05
CA LEU A 65 20.77 -4.39 17.50
C LEU A 65 22.26 -4.42 17.88
N GLN A 66 22.74 -5.52 18.45
CA GLN A 66 24.16 -5.73 18.70
C GLN A 66 24.97 -5.74 17.39
N GLU A 67 24.50 -6.46 16.37
CA GLU A 67 25.16 -6.46 15.05
C GLU A 67 25.20 -5.05 14.45
N VAL A 68 24.12 -4.28 14.59
CA VAL A 68 24.08 -2.89 14.12
C VAL A 68 25.03 -1.99 14.92
N ASP A 69 25.15 -2.19 16.24
CA ASP A 69 26.13 -1.46 17.06
C ASP A 69 27.58 -1.75 16.59
N GLU A 70 27.91 -3.02 16.32
CA GLU A 70 29.20 -3.42 15.78
C GLU A 70 29.47 -2.79 14.39
N GLU A 71 28.45 -2.70 13.52
CA GLU A 71 28.55 -2.01 12.23
C GLU A 71 28.80 -0.50 12.40
N ILE A 72 28.13 0.13 13.35
CA ILE A 72 28.32 1.56 13.68
C ILE A 72 29.73 1.82 14.21
N GLU A 73 30.25 0.96 15.08
CA GLU A 73 31.63 1.04 15.58
C GLU A 73 32.67 0.91 14.47
N GLN A 74 32.37 0.14 13.42
CA GLN A 74 33.19 0.04 12.21
C GLN A 74 33.09 1.28 11.29
N GLY A 75 32.24 2.26 11.64
CA GLY A 75 32.05 3.51 10.90
C GLY A 75 31.08 3.39 9.73
N LEU A 76 30.24 2.34 9.69
CA LEU A 76 29.20 2.20 8.68
C LEU A 76 28.04 3.17 8.96
N ALA A 77 27.45 3.69 7.89
CA ALA A 77 26.28 4.55 7.94
C ALA A 77 25.32 4.17 6.80
N GLY A 78 24.06 4.55 6.95
CA GLY A 78 22.99 4.16 6.04
C GLY A 78 22.57 2.69 6.19
N ILE A 79 22.59 2.20 7.43
CA ILE A 79 22.25 0.83 7.78
C ILE A 79 20.74 0.63 7.69
N THR A 80 20.32 -0.56 7.25
CA THR A 80 18.90 -0.99 7.27
C THR A 80 18.68 -1.96 8.40
N LEU A 81 17.93 -1.53 9.42
CA LEU A 81 17.52 -2.39 10.53
C LEU A 81 16.44 -3.37 10.06
N ASN A 82 16.76 -4.67 10.04
CA ASN A 82 15.87 -5.72 9.52
C ASN A 82 15.34 -6.61 10.65
N VAL A 83 14.09 -6.38 11.05
CA VAL A 83 13.35 -7.10 12.09
C VAL A 83 12.15 -7.83 11.46
N ALA A 84 12.37 -8.49 10.32
CA ALA A 84 11.31 -9.17 9.58
C ALA A 84 10.76 -10.40 10.34
N GLY A 85 9.44 -10.42 10.54
CA GLY A 85 8.71 -11.52 11.16
C GLY A 85 8.49 -12.72 10.24
N ASN A 86 9.25 -12.88 9.16
CA ASN A 86 9.25 -14.10 8.34
C ASN A 86 10.65 -14.74 8.23
N CYS A 87 11.53 -14.47 9.20
CA CYS A 87 12.85 -15.07 9.24
C CYS A 87 12.77 -16.55 9.63
N HIS A 88 13.07 -17.45 8.69
CA HIS A 88 12.98 -18.91 8.88
C HIS A 88 14.08 -19.51 9.78
N LEU A 89 15.02 -18.70 10.25
CA LEU A 89 16.18 -19.16 11.02
C LEU A 89 15.89 -19.34 12.51
N MET A 90 14.75 -18.83 13.02
CA MET A 90 14.39 -18.87 14.44
C MET A 90 12.88 -19.14 14.63
N PRO A 91 12.42 -19.63 15.80
CA PRO A 91 11.00 -19.62 16.15
C PRO A 91 10.46 -18.21 15.96
N VAL A 92 9.48 -18.05 15.08
CA VAL A 92 9.13 -16.75 14.55
C VAL A 92 8.20 -16.01 15.53
N GLU A 93 8.79 -15.48 16.58
CA GLU A 93 8.14 -14.54 17.46
C GLU A 93 7.87 -13.24 16.70
N ARG A 94 6.59 -12.85 16.62
CA ARG A 94 6.20 -11.63 15.91
C ARG A 94 6.40 -10.41 16.79
N VAL A 95 6.83 -9.32 16.18
CA VAL A 95 6.88 -7.99 16.78
C VAL A 95 5.45 -7.44 16.84
N THR A 96 5.02 -6.99 18.02
CA THR A 96 3.73 -6.33 18.21
C THR A 96 3.85 -4.82 18.04
N GLY A 97 2.73 -4.09 18.07
CA GLY A 97 2.75 -2.62 18.08
C GLY A 97 3.53 -2.02 19.26
N GLU A 98 3.55 -2.67 20.42
CA GLU A 98 4.29 -2.23 21.62
C GLU A 98 5.80 -2.38 21.42
N ASP A 99 6.23 -3.53 20.91
CA ASP A 99 7.64 -3.77 20.58
C ASP A 99 8.12 -2.79 19.49
N PHE A 100 7.27 -2.54 18.49
CA PHE A 100 7.57 -1.59 17.43
C PHE A 100 7.68 -0.15 17.92
N TRP A 101 6.94 0.23 18.96
CA TRP A 101 7.11 1.55 19.58
C TRP A 101 8.49 1.71 20.20
N ILE A 102 8.98 0.70 20.92
CA ILE A 102 10.33 0.71 21.49
C ILE A 102 11.37 0.89 20.37
N LEU A 103 11.22 0.13 19.28
CA LEU A 103 12.07 0.29 18.09
C LEU A 103 12.01 1.71 17.52
N CYS A 104 10.82 2.29 17.35
CA CYS A 104 10.67 3.66 16.89
C CYS A 104 11.35 4.67 17.82
N ARG A 105 11.35 4.43 19.13
CA ARG A 105 11.98 5.31 20.13
C ARG A 105 13.49 5.31 20.01
N ILE A 106 14.09 4.12 19.85
CA ILE A 106 15.53 3.93 19.62
C ILE A 106 15.96 4.62 18.33
N LEU A 107 15.13 4.53 17.29
CA LEU A 107 15.44 5.08 15.99
C LEU A 107 15.24 6.59 15.89
N LYS A 108 14.51 7.25 16.80
CA LYS A 108 14.06 8.64 16.63
C LYS A 108 15.19 9.65 16.39
N ASN A 109 16.37 9.43 16.97
CA ASN A 109 17.53 10.32 16.85
C ASN A 109 18.77 9.61 16.31
N ASN A 110 18.62 8.43 15.71
CA ASN A 110 19.76 7.66 15.23
C ASN A 110 20.27 8.22 13.87
N PRO A 111 21.55 8.63 13.73
CA PRO A 111 22.06 9.18 12.48
C PRO A 111 22.56 8.12 11.49
N TYR A 112 22.74 6.87 11.93
CA TYR A 112 23.36 5.80 11.15
C TYR A 112 22.34 4.94 10.40
N ILE A 113 21.11 4.84 10.90
CA ILE A 113 20.06 4.00 10.32
C ILE A 113 19.20 4.83 9.35
N ASN A 114 19.15 4.40 8.09
CA ASN A 114 18.32 5.01 7.06
C ASN A 114 17.21 4.08 6.54
N GLY A 115 17.19 2.82 6.98
CA GLY A 115 16.24 1.82 6.54
C GLY A 115 15.65 1.07 7.72
N LEU A 116 14.35 0.79 7.65
CA LEU A 116 13.64 -0.06 8.61
C LEU A 116 12.79 -1.08 7.87
N ASP A 117 13.08 -2.37 8.07
CA ASP A 117 12.26 -3.47 7.59
C ASP A 117 11.66 -4.24 8.75
N VAL A 118 10.34 -4.15 8.91
CA VAL A 118 9.58 -4.82 9.97
C VAL A 118 8.42 -5.62 9.38
N ARG A 119 8.57 -6.11 8.14
CA ARG A 119 7.53 -6.88 7.44
C ARG A 119 7.11 -8.15 8.19
N TYR A 120 5.91 -8.65 7.89
CA TYR A 120 5.36 -9.91 8.40
C TYR A 120 5.27 -9.99 9.93
N ASN A 121 4.94 -8.87 10.58
CA ASN A 121 4.76 -8.75 12.03
C ASN A 121 3.29 -8.43 12.38
N LEU A 122 3.00 -8.09 13.65
CA LEU A 122 1.66 -7.79 14.17
C LEU A 122 1.61 -6.36 14.72
N ILE A 123 2.11 -5.40 13.94
CA ILE A 123 2.27 -4.00 14.36
C ILE A 123 0.92 -3.27 14.46
N GLY A 124 0.00 -3.54 13.53
CA GLY A 124 -1.34 -2.96 13.48
C GLY A 124 -1.38 -1.43 13.38
N ASP A 125 -2.58 -0.86 13.52
CA ASP A 125 -2.78 0.60 13.48
C ASP A 125 -2.09 1.33 14.63
N VAL A 126 -1.94 0.65 15.76
CA VAL A 126 -1.21 1.18 16.91
C VAL A 126 0.24 1.48 16.53
N GLY A 127 0.94 0.52 15.94
CA GLY A 127 2.29 0.77 15.49
C GLY A 127 2.36 1.65 14.23
N ALA A 128 1.30 1.75 13.41
CA ALA A 128 1.22 2.77 12.36
C ALA A 128 1.25 4.21 12.94
N SER A 129 0.68 4.42 14.13
CA SER A 129 0.83 5.68 14.87
C SER A 129 2.30 5.93 15.28
N CYS A 130 3.04 4.89 15.69
CA CYS A 130 4.46 5.01 16.00
C CYS A 130 5.30 5.31 14.76
N ALA A 131 5.00 4.65 13.63
CA ALA A 131 5.63 4.93 12.35
C ALA A 131 5.39 6.39 11.93
N THR A 132 4.19 6.93 12.18
CA THR A 132 3.85 8.33 11.93
C THR A 132 4.76 9.27 12.72
N GLU A 133 4.96 9.01 14.02
CA GLU A 133 5.87 9.80 14.84
C GLU A 133 7.32 9.69 14.38
N LEU A 134 7.78 8.48 14.05
CA LEU A 134 9.12 8.25 13.53
C LEU A 134 9.34 9.04 12.24
N LEU A 135 8.42 8.96 11.28
CA LEU A 135 8.49 9.69 10.01
C LEU A 135 8.45 11.22 10.19
N GLN A 136 7.80 11.73 11.23
CA GLN A 136 7.73 13.16 11.49
C GLN A 136 8.98 13.71 12.18
N LYS A 137 9.65 12.88 13.00
CA LYS A 137 10.74 13.31 13.89
C LYS A 137 12.13 12.92 13.36
N GLN A 138 12.23 11.83 12.60
CA GLN A 138 13.49 11.33 12.06
C GLN A 138 13.69 11.79 10.62
N HIS A 139 14.86 12.36 10.34
CA HIS A 139 15.19 12.98 9.05
C HIS A 139 16.17 12.16 8.20
N ASN A 140 16.64 11.01 8.71
CA ASN A 140 17.56 10.14 7.96
C ASN A 140 16.88 8.91 7.34
N LEU A 141 15.62 8.64 7.69
CA LEU A 141 14.90 7.47 7.19
C LEU A 141 14.54 7.65 5.72
N ILE A 142 15.10 6.78 4.87
CA ILE A 142 14.95 6.72 3.41
C ILE A 142 14.05 5.55 3.00
N TYR A 143 14.12 4.42 3.72
CA TYR A 143 13.40 3.19 3.42
C TYR A 143 12.57 2.73 4.62
N LEU A 144 11.29 2.45 4.39
CA LEU A 144 10.39 1.87 5.39
C LEU A 144 9.56 0.75 4.78
N ASN A 145 9.65 -0.43 5.38
CA ASN A 145 8.90 -1.61 4.97
C ASN A 145 8.02 -2.13 6.10
N LEU A 146 6.71 -1.96 5.90
CA LEU A 146 5.63 -2.32 6.80
C LEU A 146 4.74 -3.44 6.21
N MET A 147 5.20 -4.18 5.19
CA MET A 147 4.36 -5.20 4.54
C MET A 147 3.80 -6.22 5.54
N PHE A 148 2.56 -6.66 5.32
CA PHE A 148 1.90 -7.70 6.12
C PHE A 148 1.99 -7.46 7.64
N ASN A 149 1.42 -6.34 8.10
CA ASN A 149 1.43 -5.94 9.51
C ASN A 149 0.04 -5.70 10.11
N ASP A 150 -1.01 -6.11 9.39
CA ASP A 150 -2.41 -5.91 9.79
C ASP A 150 -2.75 -4.43 10.03
N ILE A 151 -2.14 -3.52 9.25
CA ILE A 151 -2.46 -2.10 9.28
C ILE A 151 -3.76 -1.89 8.50
N GLY A 152 -4.75 -1.30 9.17
CA GLY A 152 -6.08 -1.01 8.65
C GLY A 152 -6.19 0.38 8.02
N PRO A 153 -7.41 0.82 7.70
CA PRO A 153 -7.67 2.10 7.05
C PRO A 153 -7.22 3.31 7.89
N GLU A 154 -7.38 3.25 9.20
CA GLU A 154 -6.98 4.28 10.16
C GLU A 154 -5.45 4.42 10.21
N GLY A 155 -4.71 3.32 10.32
CA GLY A 155 -3.25 3.34 10.29
C GLY A 155 -2.70 3.80 8.94
N GLY A 156 -3.34 3.40 7.83
CA GLY A 156 -3.02 3.90 6.50
C GLY A 156 -3.18 5.42 6.38
N GLU A 157 -4.26 5.98 6.92
CA GLU A 157 -4.48 7.43 6.98
C GLU A 157 -3.38 8.15 7.79
N LEU A 158 -3.00 7.62 8.95
CA LEU A 158 -1.95 8.20 9.79
C LEU A 158 -0.60 8.27 9.06
N ILE A 159 -0.18 7.17 8.44
CA ILE A 159 1.07 7.11 7.68
C ILE A 159 1.03 8.07 6.50
N ALA A 160 -0.06 8.10 5.74
CA ALA A 160 -0.23 9.03 4.63
C ALA A 160 -0.14 10.51 5.10
N LYS A 161 -0.73 10.84 6.25
CA LYS A 161 -0.61 12.18 6.85
C LYS A 161 0.81 12.51 7.29
N ALA A 162 1.58 11.57 7.83
CA ALA A 162 2.99 11.79 8.16
C ALA A 162 3.82 12.15 6.93
N LEU A 163 3.55 11.51 5.80
CA LEU A 163 4.23 11.79 4.53
C LEU A 163 3.98 13.20 4.00
N HIS A 164 2.93 13.90 4.45
CA HIS A 164 2.67 15.26 4.00
C HIS A 164 3.83 16.22 4.33
N LYS A 165 4.52 15.99 5.45
CA LYS A 165 5.65 16.81 5.91
C LYS A 165 7.00 16.11 5.77
N ASN A 166 7.02 14.78 5.65
CA ASN A 166 8.27 14.05 5.51
C ASN A 166 8.89 14.27 4.12
N THR A 167 10.14 14.74 4.10
CA THR A 167 10.89 15.04 2.88
C THR A 167 12.06 14.09 2.62
N THR A 168 12.18 13.03 3.42
CA THR A 168 13.39 12.19 3.48
C THR A 168 13.12 10.78 2.98
N LEU A 169 11.93 10.24 3.26
CA LEU A 169 11.52 8.91 2.86
C LEU A 169 11.39 8.82 1.34
N LYS A 170 12.12 7.88 0.75
CA LYS A 170 12.12 7.60 -0.70
C LYS A 170 11.33 6.36 -1.05
N HIS A 171 11.26 5.39 -0.14
CA HIS A 171 10.69 4.08 -0.41
C HIS A 171 9.78 3.65 0.75
N LEU A 172 8.50 3.48 0.46
CA LEU A 172 7.51 2.95 1.39
C LEU A 172 6.88 1.68 0.83
N ARG A 173 6.95 0.59 1.59
CA ARG A 173 6.24 -0.66 1.28
C ARG A 173 5.19 -0.97 2.34
N MET A 174 3.94 -1.14 1.91
CA MET A 174 2.81 -1.49 2.77
C MET A 174 1.97 -2.64 2.20
N THR A 175 2.51 -3.39 1.23
CA THR A 175 1.83 -4.54 0.62
C THR A 175 1.19 -5.47 1.66
N GLY A 176 -0.04 -5.93 1.43
CA GLY A 176 -0.71 -6.88 2.32
C GLY A 176 -1.28 -6.26 3.61
N ASN A 177 -1.46 -4.94 3.64
CA ASN A 177 -2.16 -4.23 4.72
C ASN A 177 -3.51 -3.71 4.21
N LYS A 178 -4.60 -4.03 4.90
CA LYS A 178 -5.99 -3.74 4.48
C LYS A 178 -6.38 -2.29 4.74
N ILE A 179 -5.71 -1.36 4.06
CA ILE A 179 -5.97 0.08 4.22
C ILE A 179 -7.24 0.55 3.49
N GLU A 180 -7.78 -0.31 2.62
CA GLU A 180 -9.02 -0.09 1.87
C GLU A 180 -9.01 1.20 1.01
N ASN A 181 -10.17 1.58 0.48
CA ASN A 181 -10.32 2.84 -0.24
C ASN A 181 -9.99 4.07 0.60
N LYS A 182 -10.32 4.06 1.90
CA LYS A 182 -10.06 5.20 2.78
C LYS A 182 -8.56 5.51 2.82
N GLY A 183 -7.72 4.52 3.15
CA GLY A 183 -6.28 4.69 3.17
C GLY A 183 -5.72 5.00 1.78
N GLY A 184 -6.18 4.31 0.74
CA GLY A 184 -5.78 4.57 -0.66
C GLY A 184 -6.00 6.02 -1.10
N MET A 185 -7.15 6.60 -0.76
CA MET A 185 -7.47 8.01 -1.06
C MET A 185 -6.54 8.99 -0.34
N PHE A 186 -6.16 8.71 0.92
CA PHE A 186 -5.19 9.54 1.64
C PHE A 186 -3.80 9.48 1.02
N PHE A 187 -3.34 8.29 0.59
CA PHE A 187 -2.09 8.17 -0.15
C PHE A 187 -2.15 8.91 -1.50
N ALA A 188 -3.24 8.81 -2.25
CA ALA A 188 -3.39 9.58 -3.49
C ALA A 188 -3.33 11.08 -3.22
N ALA A 189 -4.02 11.57 -2.17
CA ALA A 189 -3.99 12.98 -1.78
C ALA A 189 -2.58 13.45 -1.38
N VAL A 190 -1.82 12.65 -0.62
CA VAL A 190 -0.46 13.05 -0.22
C VAL A 190 0.49 13.11 -1.41
N LEU A 191 0.32 12.27 -2.44
CA LEU A 191 1.13 12.33 -3.66
C LEU A 191 0.91 13.60 -4.47
N GLN A 192 -0.16 14.37 -4.26
CA GLN A 192 -0.30 15.68 -4.90
C GLN A 192 0.72 16.70 -4.37
N ILE A 193 1.21 16.50 -3.15
CA ILE A 193 1.97 17.49 -2.39
C ILE A 193 3.38 16.99 -2.08
N ASN A 194 3.51 15.72 -1.71
CA ASN A 194 4.81 15.11 -1.42
C ASN A 194 5.64 14.99 -2.69
N SER A 195 6.78 15.66 -2.69
CA SER A 195 7.76 15.69 -3.78
C SER A 195 9.03 14.90 -3.47
N SER A 196 9.03 14.08 -2.42
CA SER A 196 10.20 13.35 -1.94
C SER A 196 10.12 11.84 -2.14
N LEU A 197 8.93 11.24 -2.01
CA LEU A 197 8.71 9.80 -2.14
C LEU A 197 8.86 9.36 -3.60
N GLU A 198 9.68 8.34 -3.84
CA GLU A 198 10.01 7.86 -5.19
C GLU A 198 9.39 6.49 -5.49
N LYS A 199 9.22 5.64 -4.48
CA LYS A 199 8.57 4.32 -4.63
C LYS A 199 7.53 4.10 -3.55
N LEU A 200 6.32 3.76 -3.97
CA LEU A 200 5.20 3.42 -3.10
C LEU A 200 4.64 2.05 -3.50
N ASP A 201 4.59 1.13 -2.55
CA ASP A 201 4.01 -0.20 -2.75
C ASP A 201 2.78 -0.40 -1.84
N LEU A 202 1.60 -0.40 -2.45
CA LEU A 202 0.29 -0.64 -1.86
C LEU A 202 -0.41 -1.83 -2.55
N GLY A 203 0.35 -2.85 -2.97
CA GLY A 203 -0.24 -4.06 -3.53
C GLY A 203 -1.00 -4.87 -2.47
N ASP A 204 -2.08 -5.55 -2.86
CA ASP A 204 -2.85 -6.41 -1.95
C ASP A 204 -3.34 -5.66 -0.70
N CYS A 205 -3.78 -4.41 -0.91
CA CYS A 205 -4.18 -3.46 0.14
C CYS A 205 -5.69 -3.17 0.16
N ASP A 206 -6.51 -4.04 -0.43
CA ASP A 206 -7.96 -3.87 -0.58
C ASP A 206 -8.37 -2.54 -1.24
N LEU A 207 -7.53 -2.04 -2.16
CA LEU A 207 -7.78 -0.80 -2.89
C LEU A 207 -8.92 -0.99 -3.89
N GLY A 208 -9.97 -0.20 -3.77
CA GLY A 208 -11.04 -0.18 -4.76
C GLY A 208 -10.79 0.80 -5.91
N MET A 209 -11.73 0.80 -6.85
CA MET A 209 -11.67 1.62 -8.06
C MET A 209 -11.46 3.12 -7.80
N GLN A 210 -12.12 3.68 -6.78
CA GLN A 210 -11.99 5.09 -6.43
C GLN A 210 -10.55 5.48 -6.11
N SER A 211 -9.84 4.63 -5.36
CA SER A 211 -8.41 4.84 -5.06
C SER A 211 -7.56 4.78 -6.32
N VAL A 212 -7.81 3.80 -7.20
CA VAL A 212 -7.06 3.64 -8.45
C VAL A 212 -7.27 4.84 -9.37
N ILE A 213 -8.50 5.34 -9.51
CA ILE A 213 -8.80 6.57 -10.27
C ILE A 213 -8.08 7.78 -9.65
N ALA A 214 -8.10 7.91 -8.32
CA ALA A 214 -7.41 8.98 -7.63
C ALA A 214 -5.89 8.94 -7.90
N PHE A 215 -5.24 7.76 -7.74
CA PHE A 215 -3.83 7.59 -8.11
C PHE A 215 -3.57 7.96 -9.57
N ALA A 216 -4.39 7.46 -10.50
CA ALA A 216 -4.21 7.76 -11.92
C ALA A 216 -4.36 9.26 -12.23
N THR A 217 -5.19 9.98 -11.47
CA THR A 217 -5.38 11.43 -11.61
C THR A 217 -4.17 12.19 -11.06
N VAL A 218 -3.72 11.89 -9.84
CA VAL A 218 -2.62 12.65 -9.20
C VAL A 218 -1.27 12.40 -9.86
N LEU A 219 -1.06 11.22 -10.45
CA LEU A 219 0.16 10.89 -11.20
C LEU A 219 0.28 11.66 -12.53
N THR A 220 -0.77 12.34 -13.00
CA THR A 220 -0.63 13.27 -14.14
C THR A 220 0.18 14.51 -13.77
N GLN A 221 0.25 14.84 -12.47
CA GLN A 221 0.93 16.03 -11.95
C GLN A 221 2.19 15.67 -11.15
N ASN A 222 2.18 14.58 -10.38
CA ASN A 222 3.35 14.16 -9.61
C ASN A 222 4.49 13.68 -10.53
N GLN A 223 5.67 14.30 -10.41
CA GLN A 223 6.87 13.96 -11.18
C GLN A 223 7.95 13.24 -10.35
N THR A 224 7.70 12.99 -9.06
CA THR A 224 8.68 12.39 -8.15
C THR A 224 8.57 10.86 -8.11
N ILE A 225 7.34 10.33 -8.18
CA ILE A 225 7.10 8.88 -8.11
C ILE A 225 7.66 8.21 -9.37
N LYS A 226 8.62 7.30 -9.16
CA LYS A 226 9.28 6.48 -10.18
C LYS A 226 8.76 5.04 -10.19
N GLY A 227 8.17 4.59 -9.09
CA GLY A 227 7.59 3.26 -8.96
C GLY A 227 6.34 3.27 -8.10
N LEU A 228 5.24 2.76 -8.65
CA LEU A 228 3.99 2.59 -7.93
C LEU A 228 3.49 1.16 -8.14
N ASN A 229 3.28 0.43 -7.05
CA ASN A 229 2.64 -0.89 -7.08
C ASN A 229 1.25 -0.80 -6.43
N LEU A 230 0.20 -1.02 -7.22
CA LEU A 230 -1.20 -1.11 -6.77
C LEU A 230 -1.81 -2.48 -7.10
N ASN A 231 -0.99 -3.53 -7.21
CA ASN A 231 -1.45 -4.86 -7.62
C ASN A 231 -2.59 -5.38 -6.74
N ARG A 232 -3.45 -6.24 -7.32
CA ARG A 232 -4.65 -6.79 -6.68
C ARG A 232 -5.63 -5.73 -6.13
N PRO A 233 -6.04 -4.73 -6.93
CA PRO A 233 -7.15 -3.88 -6.54
C PRO A 233 -8.48 -4.64 -6.63
N ILE A 234 -9.44 -4.28 -5.78
CA ILE A 234 -10.83 -4.75 -5.80
C ILE A 234 -11.61 -3.91 -6.81
N LEU A 235 -11.55 -4.31 -8.08
CA LEU A 235 -12.26 -3.64 -9.16
C LEU A 235 -13.55 -4.38 -9.48
N TYR A 236 -14.68 -3.70 -9.30
CA TYR A 236 -15.94 -4.11 -9.93
C TYR A 236 -15.83 -3.78 -11.42
N GLY A 237 -15.56 -4.80 -12.23
CA GLY A 237 -15.11 -4.63 -13.60
C GLY A 237 -16.08 -3.77 -14.41
N GLU A 238 -17.37 -4.05 -14.33
CA GLU A 238 -18.36 -3.51 -15.25
C GLU A 238 -18.48 -1.99 -15.18
N GLN A 239 -18.60 -1.44 -13.96
CA GLN A 239 -18.67 0.00 -13.76
C GLN A 239 -17.34 0.70 -14.15
N ALA A 240 -16.19 0.08 -13.84
CA ALA A 240 -14.87 0.64 -14.17
C ALA A 240 -14.68 0.76 -15.68
N TYR A 241 -15.01 -0.32 -16.39
CA TYR A 241 -14.93 -0.36 -17.84
C TYR A 241 -15.84 0.71 -18.44
N SER A 242 -17.05 0.86 -17.92
CA SER A 242 -17.95 1.93 -18.35
C SER A 242 -17.36 3.32 -18.13
N ASP A 243 -16.88 3.62 -16.93
CA ASP A 243 -16.35 4.94 -16.58
C ASP A 243 -15.10 5.26 -17.43
N LEU A 244 -14.22 4.28 -17.67
CA LEU A 244 -13.03 4.46 -18.50
C LEU A 244 -13.36 4.78 -19.97
N ILE A 245 -14.41 4.15 -20.52
CA ILE A 245 -14.89 4.44 -21.87
C ILE A 245 -15.50 5.84 -21.94
N HIS A 246 -16.37 6.19 -20.99
CA HIS A 246 -17.01 7.51 -20.93
C HIS A 246 -16.01 8.65 -20.72
N MET A 247 -14.96 8.43 -19.92
CA MET A 247 -13.87 9.39 -19.74
C MET A 247 -12.90 9.48 -20.93
N GLY A 248 -13.11 8.67 -21.98
CA GLY A 248 -12.25 8.62 -23.16
C GLY A 248 -10.85 8.06 -22.90
N ARG A 249 -10.62 7.45 -21.72
CA ARG A 249 -9.34 6.84 -21.34
C ARG A 249 -9.17 5.43 -21.91
N LEU A 250 -10.28 4.73 -22.12
CA LEU A 250 -10.36 3.49 -22.90
C LEU A 250 -11.19 3.77 -24.15
N LYS A 251 -10.58 3.74 -25.34
CA LYS A 251 -11.34 3.89 -26.58
C LYS A 251 -12.23 2.67 -26.79
N SER A 252 -13.48 2.88 -27.23
CA SER A 252 -14.42 1.80 -27.57
C SER A 252 -13.81 0.75 -28.50
N ASP A 253 -13.02 1.21 -29.47
CA ASP A 253 -12.43 0.35 -30.50
C ASP A 253 -11.22 -0.47 -29.99
N ASN A 254 -10.77 -0.20 -28.76
CA ASN A 254 -9.64 -0.88 -28.12
C ASN A 254 -10.09 -1.91 -27.07
N THR A 255 -11.38 -2.24 -27.02
CA THR A 255 -11.94 -3.26 -26.13
C THR A 255 -12.96 -4.13 -26.86
N ASP A 256 -13.11 -5.38 -26.44
CA ASP A 256 -14.08 -6.35 -26.93
C ASP A 256 -15.34 -6.41 -26.06
N VAL A 257 -15.51 -5.45 -25.15
CA VAL A 257 -16.71 -5.30 -24.31
C VAL A 257 -17.28 -3.89 -24.37
N GLU A 258 -18.61 -3.78 -24.36
CA GLU A 258 -19.35 -2.52 -24.29
C GLU A 258 -20.22 -2.52 -23.02
N PRO A 259 -20.19 -1.44 -22.22
CA PRO A 259 -21.01 -1.30 -21.03
C PRO A 259 -22.48 -1.05 -21.39
N PHE A 260 -23.39 -1.68 -20.66
CA PHE A 260 -24.84 -1.42 -20.74
C PHE A 260 -25.46 -1.41 -19.34
N VAL A 261 -26.63 -0.78 -19.18
CA VAL A 261 -27.28 -0.61 -17.87
C VAL A 261 -28.60 -1.38 -17.81
N VAL A 262 -28.79 -2.19 -16.77
CA VAL A 262 -30.07 -2.87 -16.44
C VAL A 262 -30.40 -2.58 -14.98
N ASP A 263 -31.59 -2.04 -14.70
CA ASP A 263 -32.05 -1.70 -13.35
C ASP A 263 -31.03 -0.89 -12.52
N GLY A 264 -30.34 0.06 -13.17
CA GLY A 264 -29.33 0.90 -12.55
C GLY A 264 -27.97 0.23 -12.30
N HIS A 265 -27.79 -1.02 -12.73
CA HIS A 265 -26.52 -1.75 -12.63
C HIS A 265 -25.84 -1.82 -13.99
N VAL A 266 -24.53 -1.57 -14.04
CA VAL A 266 -23.72 -1.69 -15.25
C VAL A 266 -23.30 -3.14 -15.44
N TYR A 267 -23.44 -3.61 -16.67
CA TYR A 267 -23.00 -4.91 -17.16
C TYR A 267 -22.12 -4.72 -18.40
N LEU A 268 -21.35 -5.74 -18.76
CA LEU A 268 -20.52 -5.73 -19.97
C LEU A 268 -21.08 -6.72 -20.99
N ALA A 269 -21.37 -6.23 -22.20
CA ALA A 269 -21.73 -7.04 -23.35
C ALA A 269 -20.50 -7.25 -24.22
N GLU A 270 -20.28 -8.46 -24.71
CA GLU A 270 -19.22 -8.70 -25.70
C GLU A 270 -19.56 -8.00 -27.02
N VAL A 271 -18.63 -7.22 -27.58
CA VAL A 271 -18.74 -6.55 -28.87
C VAL A 271 -17.62 -6.99 -29.81
N SER A 272 -18.00 -7.25 -31.07
CA SER A 272 -17.05 -7.63 -32.11
C SER A 272 -16.43 -6.39 -32.77
N ASN A 273 -15.39 -5.84 -32.15
CA ASN A 273 -14.63 -4.69 -32.69
C ASN A 273 -13.45 -5.11 -33.59
N GLY A 274 -13.47 -6.32 -34.16
CA GLY A 274 -12.36 -6.84 -34.98
C GLY A 274 -11.09 -7.21 -34.19
N LEU A 275 -11.09 -7.06 -32.86
CA LEU A 275 -9.99 -7.46 -31.97
C LEU A 275 -9.87 -8.99 -31.83
N LYS A 276 -10.97 -9.73 -31.99
CA LYS A 276 -10.94 -11.18 -32.19
C LYS A 276 -10.41 -11.49 -33.59
N ARG A 277 -9.09 -11.58 -33.74
CA ARG A 277 -8.51 -12.31 -34.87
C ARG A 277 -8.89 -13.78 -34.71
N HIS A 278 -9.92 -14.21 -35.43
CA HIS A 278 -10.19 -15.63 -35.57
C HIS A 278 -9.00 -16.25 -36.31
N TYR A 279 -8.17 -17.00 -35.59
CA TYR A 279 -7.12 -17.78 -36.22
C TYR A 279 -7.68 -19.17 -36.48
N TYR A 280 -7.66 -19.59 -37.73
CA TYR A 280 -7.87 -20.99 -38.08
C TYR A 280 -6.54 -21.57 -38.57
N TRP A 281 -6.28 -22.80 -38.17
CA TRP A 281 -5.19 -23.58 -38.72
C TRP A 281 -5.59 -24.01 -40.13
N THR A 282 -4.88 -23.51 -41.13
CA THR A 282 -5.03 -24.01 -42.50
C THR A 282 -3.84 -24.91 -42.83
N PRO A 283 -4.05 -26.03 -43.53
CA PRO A 283 -2.94 -26.82 -44.07
C PRO A 283 -2.20 -25.96 -45.10
N GLY A 284 -0.96 -25.58 -44.78
CA GLY A 284 -0.06 -24.96 -45.75
C GLY A 284 0.65 -26.07 -46.51
N TYR A 285 0.47 -26.11 -47.83
CA TYR A 285 1.25 -26.98 -48.71
C TYR A 285 2.41 -26.17 -49.29
N GLY A 286 3.64 -26.65 -49.12
CA GLY A 286 4.79 -26.12 -49.83
C GLY A 286 4.61 -26.25 -51.36
N GLU A 287 5.37 -25.47 -52.13
CA GLU A 287 5.30 -25.49 -53.59
C GLU A 287 5.37 -26.91 -54.15
N ALA A 288 4.51 -27.19 -55.13
CA ALA A 288 4.44 -28.49 -55.77
C ALA A 288 5.82 -28.82 -56.37
N CYS A 289 6.37 -29.98 -55.99
CA CYS A 289 7.66 -30.51 -56.42
C CYS A 289 8.93 -29.97 -55.72
N SER A 290 8.85 -29.60 -54.45
CA SER A 290 10.03 -29.54 -53.57
C SER A 290 10.14 -30.81 -52.68
N PRO A 291 11.31 -31.49 -52.63
CA PRO A 291 11.52 -32.65 -51.75
C PRO A 291 11.58 -32.30 -50.24
N SER A 292 11.47 -31.03 -49.88
CA SER A 292 11.35 -30.53 -48.50
C SER A 292 9.95 -29.99 -48.16
N SER A 293 8.94 -30.30 -48.96
CA SER A 293 7.55 -29.90 -48.70
C SER A 293 6.92 -30.72 -47.57
N ASN A 294 7.02 -30.21 -46.35
CA ASN A 294 6.34 -30.77 -45.19
C ASN A 294 4.95 -30.11 -45.08
N ALA A 295 3.89 -30.89 -44.87
CA ALA A 295 2.60 -30.33 -44.50
C ALA A 295 2.73 -29.69 -43.09
N GLY A 296 2.64 -28.36 -43.03
CA GLY A 296 2.67 -27.59 -41.80
C GLY A 296 1.31 -26.98 -41.53
N LEU A 297 0.90 -26.97 -40.26
CA LEU A 297 -0.22 -26.13 -39.84
C LEU A 297 0.30 -24.69 -39.81
N THR A 298 -0.38 -23.77 -40.51
CA THR A 298 -0.01 -22.35 -40.54
C THR A 298 -1.14 -21.52 -39.94
N LEU A 299 -0.81 -20.63 -39.00
CA LEU A 299 -1.74 -19.67 -38.42
C LEU A 299 -1.94 -18.52 -39.40
N VAL A 300 -3.16 -18.35 -39.93
CA VAL A 300 -3.49 -17.28 -40.87
C VAL A 300 -4.63 -16.43 -40.30
N PRO A 301 -4.48 -15.09 -40.23
CA PRO A 301 -5.56 -14.19 -39.82
C PRO A 301 -6.58 -13.98 -40.97
N VAL A 302 -7.86 -13.87 -40.63
CA VAL A 302 -9.01 -13.80 -41.58
C VAL A 302 -8.96 -12.63 -42.58
N GLY A 303 -8.19 -11.58 -42.31
CA GLY A 303 -8.30 -10.30 -43.01
C GLY A 303 -7.59 -10.15 -44.36
N GLN A 304 -7.07 -11.21 -45.00
CA GLN A 304 -6.38 -11.09 -46.30
C GLN A 304 -7.16 -11.61 -47.51
N TYR A 305 -8.35 -12.17 -47.33
CA TYR A 305 -9.14 -12.74 -48.44
C TYR A 305 -10.65 -12.44 -48.34
N LEU A 306 -11.01 -11.25 -47.85
CA LEU A 306 -12.32 -10.63 -48.07
C LEU A 306 -12.12 -9.25 -48.67
#